data_AF-A0A4V2XJM3-F1
#
_entry.id   AF-A0A4V2XJM3-F1
#
_cell.length_a   1.000
_cell.length_b   1.000
_cell.length_c   1.000
_cell.angle_alpha   90.00
_cell.angle_beta   90.00
_cell.angle_gamma   90.00
#
_symmetry.space_group_name_H-M   'P 1'
#
loop_
_entity.id
_entity.type
_entity.pdbx_description
1 polymer ?
#
loop_
_entity_poly.entity_id
_entity_poly.type
_entity_poly.pdbx_seq_one_letter_code
_entity_poly.pdbx_strand_id
1 'polypeptide(L)'
;MNVQAVRHLLWWRTRLGRTTAIRNLDLLAVAVQAKSYRYVKLYQAGDFPDRPPVLWVFAFGRDDHVRLAVTVHATPGRGWAYYEAGRGRHGHLSPCGDTKYAADQVDALLKHRMFPSTW
;
A
#
# COMPACT_ATOMS: atom_id res chain seq x y z
N MET A 1 18.89 -16.67 14.83
CA MET A 1 17.65 -16.61 14.03
C MET A 1 17.96 -16.04 12.65
N ASN A 2 17.77 -16.82 11.59
CA ASN A 2 18.30 -16.50 10.26
C ASN A 2 17.36 -15.52 9.52
N VAL A 3 17.76 -14.25 9.41
CA VAL A 3 16.95 -13.14 8.84
C VAL A 3 16.56 -13.40 7.38
N GLN A 4 17.37 -14.17 6.65
CA GLN A 4 17.09 -14.58 5.27
C GLN A 4 15.94 -15.60 5.17
N ALA A 5 15.85 -16.55 6.11
CA ALA A 5 14.78 -17.54 6.13
C ALA A 5 13.42 -16.86 6.39
N VAL A 6 13.36 -15.91 7.32
CA VAL A 6 12.15 -15.10 7.59
C VAL A 6 11.74 -14.29 6.36
N ARG A 7 12.71 -13.68 5.65
CA ARG A 7 12.43 -12.95 4.41
C ARG A 7 11.84 -13.84 3.32
N HIS A 8 12.41 -15.02 3.08
CA HIS A 8 11.87 -15.97 2.10
C HIS A 8 10.47 -16.45 2.50
N LEU A 9 10.23 -16.76 3.77
CA LEU A 9 8.93 -17.22 4.26
C LEU A 9 7.85 -16.13 4.13
N LEU A 10 8.19 -14.87 4.40
CA LEU A 10 7.28 -13.74 4.21
C LEU A 10 7.02 -13.48 2.73
N TRP A 11 8.03 -13.58 1.88
CA TRP A 11 7.88 -13.45 0.43
C TRP A 11 6.95 -14.55 -0.12
N TRP A 12 7.16 -15.80 0.31
CA TRP A 12 6.29 -16.93 0.00
C TRP A 12 4.86 -16.76 0.55
N ARG A 13 4.68 -16.29 1.79
CA ARG A 13 3.34 -16.00 2.33
C ARG A 13 2.65 -14.86 1.63
N THR A 14 3.39 -13.85 1.18
CA THR A 14 2.82 -12.74 0.39
C THR A 14 2.39 -13.24 -0.98
N ARG A 15 3.15 -14.17 -1.59
CA ARG A 15 2.82 -14.82 -2.86
C ARG A 15 1.62 -15.77 -2.75
N LEU A 16 1.59 -16.62 -1.72
CA LEU A 16 0.47 -17.54 -1.43
C LEU A 16 -0.79 -16.82 -0.97
N GLY A 17 -0.65 -15.69 -0.29
CA GLY A 17 -1.74 -14.86 0.19
C GLY A 17 -2.12 -13.71 -0.75
N ARG A 18 -1.78 -13.80 -2.05
CA ARG A 18 -2.03 -12.74 -3.03
C ARG A 18 -3.50 -12.30 -3.04
N THR A 19 -4.44 -13.22 -2.96
CA THR A 19 -5.88 -12.91 -2.88
C THR A 19 -6.23 -12.07 -1.66
N THR A 20 -5.62 -12.36 -0.50
CA THR A 20 -5.79 -11.58 0.73
C THR A 20 -5.18 -10.19 0.59
N ALA A 21 -4.00 -10.08 -0.02
CA ALA A 21 -3.36 -8.80 -0.31
C ALA A 21 -4.22 -7.94 -1.25
N ILE A 22 -4.76 -8.53 -2.31
CA ILE A 22 -5.69 -7.89 -3.25
C ILE A 22 -6.94 -7.39 -2.51
N ARG A 23 -7.56 -8.25 -1.69
CA ARG A 23 -8.75 -7.88 -0.91
C ARG A 23 -8.49 -6.68 0.01
N ASN A 24 -7.35 -6.65 0.69
CA ASN A 24 -6.97 -5.51 1.53
C ASN A 24 -6.74 -4.24 0.68
N LEU A 25 -6.07 -4.36 -0.46
CA LEU A 25 -5.88 -3.23 -1.38
C LEU A 25 -7.20 -2.73 -1.97
N ASP A 26 -8.17 -3.61 -2.22
CA ASP A 26 -9.51 -3.23 -2.66
C ASP A 26 -10.25 -2.44 -1.58
N LEU A 27 -10.17 -2.88 -0.32
CA LEU A 27 -10.73 -2.14 0.82
C LEU A 27 -10.09 -0.76 0.96
N LEU A 28 -8.76 -0.68 0.83
CA LEU A 28 -8.05 0.59 0.83
C LEU A 28 -8.51 1.47 -0.33
N ALA A 29 -8.68 0.92 -1.53
CA ALA A 29 -9.14 1.66 -2.70
C ALA A 29 -10.52 2.31 -2.47
N VAL A 30 -11.45 1.60 -1.85
CA VAL A 30 -12.76 2.16 -1.46
C VAL A 30 -12.58 3.31 -0.44
N ALA A 31 -11.71 3.12 0.55
CA ALA A 31 -11.47 4.12 1.58
C ALA A 31 -10.79 5.40 1.04
N VAL A 32 -9.81 5.28 0.13
CA VAL A 32 -9.22 6.46 -0.53
C VAL A 32 -10.18 7.11 -1.52
N GLN A 33 -11.05 6.33 -2.18
CA GLN A 33 -12.11 6.88 -3.03
C GLN A 33 -13.09 7.75 -2.23
N ALA A 34 -13.46 7.32 -1.03
CA ALA A 34 -14.30 8.11 -0.12
C ALA A 34 -13.65 9.44 0.28
N LYS A 35 -12.31 9.51 0.24
CA LYS A 35 -11.53 10.75 0.43
C LYS A 35 -11.32 11.56 -0.85
N SER A 36 -12.04 11.23 -1.92
CA SER A 36 -11.96 11.89 -3.24
C SER A 36 -10.62 11.72 -3.97
N TYR A 37 -9.81 10.73 -3.60
CA TYR A 37 -8.61 10.39 -4.35
C TYR A 37 -8.90 9.45 -5.51
N ARG A 38 -8.11 9.57 -6.59
CA ARG A 38 -8.13 8.64 -7.71
C ARG A 38 -7.13 7.51 -7.46
N TYR A 39 -7.40 6.33 -8.02
CA TYR A 39 -6.52 5.19 -7.86
C TYR A 39 -6.44 4.33 -9.12
N VAL A 40 -5.35 3.57 -9.24
CA VAL A 40 -5.14 2.57 -10.30
C VAL A 40 -4.72 1.25 -9.65
N LYS A 41 -5.46 0.19 -9.96
CA LYS A 41 -5.23 -1.16 -9.43
C LYS A 41 -4.27 -1.93 -10.34
N LEU A 42 -2.97 -1.89 -10.06
CA LEU A 42 -1.94 -2.59 -10.86
C LEU A 42 -1.87 -4.11 -10.60
N TYR A 43 -2.94 -4.70 -10.06
CA TYR A 43 -3.03 -6.11 -9.72
C TYR A 43 -4.26 -6.81 -10.32
N GLN A 44 -5.15 -6.06 -10.99
CA GLN A 44 -6.48 -6.54 -11.38
C GLN A 44 -6.47 -7.51 -12.57
N ALA A 45 -5.44 -7.47 -13.42
CA ALA A 45 -5.40 -8.24 -14.67
C ALA A 45 -4.44 -9.44 -14.65
N GLY A 46 -3.80 -9.77 -13.52
CA GLY A 46 -2.84 -10.89 -13.48
C GLY A 46 -1.58 -10.65 -14.31
N ASP A 47 -1.39 -9.46 -14.88
CA ASP A 47 -0.27 -9.07 -15.75
C ASP A 47 1.11 -9.35 -15.13
N PHE A 48 1.20 -9.38 -13.79
CA PHE A 48 2.43 -9.62 -13.07
C PHE A 48 2.20 -10.57 -11.87
N PRO A 49 2.15 -11.90 -12.08
CA PRO A 49 1.99 -12.86 -10.99
C PRO A 49 3.21 -12.86 -10.05
N ASP A 50 4.38 -12.48 -10.58
CA ASP A 50 5.65 -12.44 -9.85
C ASP A 50 5.90 -11.13 -9.09
N ARG A 51 5.12 -10.09 -9.38
CA ARG A 51 5.23 -8.80 -8.67
C ARG A 51 4.19 -8.72 -7.56
N PRO A 52 4.54 -8.09 -6.42
CA PRO A 52 3.56 -7.83 -5.37
C PRO A 52 2.43 -6.96 -5.92
N PRO A 53 1.18 -7.15 -5.47
CA PRO A 53 0.07 -6.33 -5.90
C PRO A 53 0.25 -4.91 -5.38
N VAL A 54 0.09 -3.92 -6.28
CA VAL A 54 0.29 -2.50 -5.97
C VAL A 54 -0.95 -1.70 -6.34
N LEU A 55 -1.40 -0.85 -5.42
CA LEU A 55 -2.40 0.18 -5.66
C LEU A 55 -1.68 1.53 -5.81
N TRP A 56 -1.87 2.20 -6.93
CA TRP A 56 -1.45 3.60 -7.07
C TRP A 56 -2.58 4.52 -6.65
N VAL A 57 -2.28 5.49 -5.80
CA VAL A 57 -3.20 6.54 -5.35
C VAL A 57 -2.65 7.88 -5.84
N PHE A 58 -3.51 8.68 -6.43
CA PHE A 58 -3.19 9.96 -7.03
C PHE A 58 -3.95 11.08 -6.33
N ALA A 59 -3.21 12.14 -6.02
CA ALA A 59 -3.78 13.42 -5.66
C ALA A 59 -3.45 14.43 -6.75
N PHE A 60 -4.48 14.98 -7.36
CA PHE A 60 -4.36 15.97 -8.42
C PHE A 60 -4.42 17.37 -7.80
N GLY A 61 -3.30 18.09 -7.82
CA GLY A 61 -3.23 19.50 -7.46
C GLY A 61 -3.34 20.38 -8.70
N ARG A 62 -3.41 21.69 -8.48
CA ARG A 62 -3.49 22.70 -9.54
C ARG A 62 -2.20 22.81 -10.35
N ASP A 63 -1.05 22.70 -9.68
CA ASP A 63 0.27 22.89 -10.29
C ASP A 63 1.15 21.62 -10.28
N ASP A 64 0.84 20.64 -9.42
CA ASP A 64 1.56 19.36 -9.38
C ASP A 64 0.62 18.18 -9.06
N HIS A 65 1.01 17.00 -9.51
CA HIS A 65 0.28 15.76 -9.30
C HIS A 65 1.17 14.79 -8.53
N VAL A 66 0.77 14.47 -7.31
CA VAL A 66 1.52 13.55 -6.46
C VAL A 66 0.92 12.16 -6.54
N ARG A 67 1.80 11.16 -6.53
CA ARG A 67 1.43 9.76 -6.53
C ARG A 67 2.00 9.05 -5.31
N LEU A 68 1.25 8.08 -4.82
CA LEU A 68 1.68 7.15 -3.79
C LEU A 68 1.39 5.73 -4.27
N ALA A 69 2.41 4.89 -4.28
CA ALA A 69 2.24 3.47 -4.54
C ALA A 69 2.11 2.74 -3.20
N VAL A 70 1.05 1.96 -3.02
CA VAL A 70 0.79 1.18 -1.80
C VAL A 70 0.79 -0.31 -2.14
N THR A 71 1.50 -1.09 -1.34
CA THR A 71 1.58 -2.56 -1.42
C THR A 71 1.19 -3.15 -0.08
N VAL A 72 0.82 -4.42 -0.07
CA VAL A 72 0.46 -5.15 1.15
C VAL A 72 1.41 -6.32 1.35
N HIS A 73 2.01 -6.40 2.53
CA HIS A 73 2.94 -7.47 2.89
C HIS A 73 2.44 -8.24 4.11
N ALA A 74 2.71 -9.55 4.11
CA ALA A 74 2.52 -10.35 5.31
C ALA A 74 3.52 -9.90 6.38
N THR A 75 3.08 -9.78 7.63
CA THR A 75 3.92 -9.45 8.78
C THR A 75 4.21 -10.70 9.61
N PRO A 76 5.33 -10.72 10.37
CA PRO A 76 5.54 -11.76 11.39
C PRO A 76 4.35 -11.76 12.37
N GLY A 77 3.72 -12.91 12.59
CA GLY A 77 2.52 -13.01 13.45
C GLY A 77 1.18 -13.20 12.72
N ARG A 78 1.19 -13.69 11.48
CA ARG A 78 -0.01 -13.98 10.65
C ARG A 78 -0.84 -12.75 10.22
N GLY A 79 -0.37 -11.55 10.52
CA GLY A 79 -1.01 -10.30 10.08
C GLY A 79 -0.61 -9.87 8.68
N TRP A 80 -1.25 -8.79 8.22
CA TRP A 80 -0.94 -8.07 6.99
C TRP A 80 -0.82 -6.59 7.31
N ALA A 81 0.04 -5.88 6.60
CA ALA A 81 0.17 -4.44 6.73
C ALA A 81 0.33 -3.77 5.36
N TYR A 82 -0.16 -2.53 5.29
CA TYR A 82 0.01 -1.62 4.17
C TYR A 82 1.39 -0.96 4.25
N TYR A 83 2.07 -0.90 3.11
CA TYR A 83 3.37 -0.27 2.94
C TYR A 83 3.38 0.63 1.72
N GLU A 84 4.14 1.71 1.76
CA GLU A 84 4.53 2.48 0.58
C GLU A 84 5.52 1.67 -0.27
N ALA A 85 5.13 1.38 -1.51
CA ALA A 85 5.98 0.74 -2.50
C ALA A 85 7.05 1.73 -2.97
N GLY A 86 8.32 1.43 -2.70
CA GLY A 86 9.48 2.26 -3.06
C GLY A 86 10.33 2.71 -1.86
N ARG A 87 9.76 2.78 -0.65
CA ARG A 87 10.52 3.12 0.60
C ARG A 87 11.05 1.91 1.37
N GLY A 88 10.80 0.69 0.89
CA GLY A 88 11.23 -0.53 1.56
C GLY A 88 10.69 -0.63 2.99
N ARG A 89 11.58 -0.87 3.98
CA ARG A 89 11.20 -1.02 5.40
C ARG A 89 10.64 0.26 6.04
N HIS A 90 11.01 1.44 5.55
CA HIS A 90 10.53 2.72 6.09
C HIS A 90 9.15 3.12 5.54
N GLY A 91 8.56 2.29 4.69
CA GLY A 91 7.26 2.56 4.07
C GLY A 91 6.07 2.06 4.88
N HIS A 92 6.23 1.55 6.12
CA HIS A 92 5.08 1.03 6.87
C HIS A 92 4.03 2.12 7.11
N LEU A 93 2.80 1.88 6.65
CA LEU A 93 1.69 2.83 6.80
C LEU A 93 0.79 2.44 7.98
N SER A 94 0.25 1.22 7.95
CA SER A 94 -0.75 0.75 8.91
C SER A 94 -0.94 -0.77 8.81
N PRO A 95 -1.27 -1.48 9.90
CA PRO A 95 -1.81 -2.84 9.81
C PRO A 95 -3.14 -2.89 9.03
N CYS A 96 -3.38 -3.96 8.27
CA CYS A 96 -4.57 -4.09 7.42
C CYS A 96 -5.90 -4.18 8.19
N GLY A 97 -5.86 -4.36 9.52
CA GLY A 97 -7.05 -4.37 10.37
C GLY A 97 -7.75 -3.01 10.49
N ASP A 98 -7.05 -1.92 10.22
CA ASP A 98 -7.63 -0.57 10.25
C ASP A 98 -7.42 0.13 8.90
N THR A 99 -8.39 -0.09 8.01
CA THR A 99 -8.38 0.49 6.66
C THR A 99 -8.67 1.99 6.69
N LYS A 100 -9.43 2.47 7.69
CA LYS A 100 -9.72 3.90 7.83
C LYS A 100 -8.46 4.66 8.21
N TYR A 101 -7.74 4.18 9.22
CA TYR A 101 -6.45 4.73 9.61
C TYR A 101 -5.43 4.62 8.48
N ALA A 102 -5.42 3.52 7.72
CA ALA A 102 -4.57 3.40 6.53
C ALA A 102 -4.87 4.49 5.48
N ALA A 103 -6.15 4.78 5.22
CA ALA A 103 -6.54 5.86 4.31
C ALA A 103 -6.17 7.25 4.85
N ASP A 104 -6.25 7.47 6.16
CA ASP A 104 -5.80 8.72 6.81
C ASP A 104 -4.28 8.90 6.66
N GLN A 105 -3.50 7.83 6.82
CA GLN A 105 -2.04 7.88 6.61
C GLN A 105 -1.69 8.17 5.14
N VAL A 106 -2.42 7.58 4.19
CA VAL A 106 -2.27 7.88 2.75
C VAL A 106 -2.61 9.35 2.45
N ASP A 107 -3.71 9.86 3.01
CA ASP A 107 -4.15 11.25 2.89
C ASP A 107 -3.09 12.22 3.43
N ALA A 108 -2.57 11.96 4.63
CA ALA A 108 -1.51 12.76 5.24
C ALA A 108 -0.23 12.79 4.38
N LEU A 109 0.20 11.64 3.84
CA LEU A 109 1.37 11.57 2.96
C LEU A 109 1.17 12.29 1.64
N LEU A 110 -0.01 12.17 1.02
CA LEU A 110 -0.32 12.89 -0.21
C LEU A 110 -0.35 14.40 0.04
N LYS A 111 -1.00 14.85 1.11
CA LYS A 111 -1.02 16.28 1.51
C LYS A 111 0.37 16.81 1.78
N HIS A 112 1.20 16.08 2.51
CA HIS A 112 2.59 16.47 2.77
C HIS A 112 3.41 16.59 1.46
N ARG A 113 3.16 15.74 0.45
CA ARG A 113 3.83 15.87 -0.85
C ARG A 113 3.29 17.03 -1.69
N MET A 114 2.00 17.31 -1.62
CA MET A 114 1.40 18.45 -2.35
C MET A 114 1.81 19.79 -1.74
N PHE A 115 1.96 19.85 -0.42
CA PHE A 115 2.28 21.05 0.31
C PHE A 115 3.51 20.82 1.21
N PRO A 116 4.71 20.70 0.61
CA PRO A 116 5.93 20.43 1.38
C PRO A 116 6.33 21.59 2.30
N SER A 117 5.78 22.79 2.06
CA SER A 117 6.12 24.03 2.77
C SER A 117 5.18 24.39 3.93
N THR A 118 4.16 23.57 4.22
CA THR A 118 3.14 23.88 5.25
C THR A 118 3.35 23.14 6.57
N TRP A 119 4.54 22.56 6.79
CA TRP A 119 4.85 21.74 7.95
C TRP A 119 6.22 22.09 8.53
#